data_AF-A0A6S6WCK9-F1
#
_entry.id   AF-A0A6S6WCK9-F1
#
_cell.length_a   1.000
_cell.length_b   1.000
_cell.length_c   1.000
_cell.angle_alpha   90.00
_cell.angle_beta   90.00
_cell.angle_gamma   90.00
#
_symmetry.space_group_name_H-M   'P 1'
#
loop_
_entity.id
_entity.type
_entity.pdbx_description
1 polymer ?
#
loop_
_entity_poly.entity_id
_entity_poly.type
_entity_poly.pdbx_seq_one_letter_code
_entity_poly.pdbx_strand_id
1 'polypeptide(L)'
;MPKLTNAHYYTPVKSRVKGAADFLDWKGIPYHHTDLFAYNRVSKTRGWAILKENNQIYDRRHHNNELLPENRGRKAALSPKDLERADRFLQDFGWSARSLTWAQLAEELDLDVSDRVLQRHMGSLHYHKCVACSKGWVSKQLAQKRKNWAEVMLQKYPDPEN
;
A
#
# COMPACT_ATOMS: atom_id res chain seq x y z
N MET A 1 -19.45 -38.88 3.48
CA MET A 1 -18.72 -38.17 2.40
C MET A 1 -17.83 -37.11 3.03
N PRO A 2 -16.52 -37.04 2.72
CA PRO A 2 -15.58 -36.19 3.45
C PRO A 2 -15.85 -34.71 3.19
N LYS A 3 -15.99 -33.93 4.26
CA LYS A 3 -16.11 -32.47 4.22
C LYS A 3 -14.75 -31.89 3.86
N LEU A 4 -14.68 -30.97 2.89
CA LEU A 4 -13.46 -30.20 2.61
C LEU A 4 -13.17 -29.32 3.83
N THR A 5 -12.15 -29.68 4.62
CA THR A 5 -11.92 -29.11 5.96
C THR A 5 -11.21 -27.76 5.97
N ASN A 6 -10.67 -27.27 4.86
CA ASN A 6 -10.11 -25.91 4.76
C ASN A 6 -9.98 -25.45 3.30
N ALA A 7 -11.02 -25.64 2.49
CA ALA A 7 -10.99 -25.17 1.12
C ALA A 7 -11.40 -23.69 1.08
N HIS A 8 -10.45 -22.82 0.75
CA HIS A 8 -10.79 -21.51 0.19
C HIS A 8 -11.73 -21.73 -1.01
N TYR A 9 -13.04 -21.53 -0.82
CA TYR A 9 -14.00 -21.67 -1.91
C TYR A 9 -13.66 -20.68 -3.02
N TYR A 10 -13.47 -21.21 -4.23
CA TYR A 10 -13.16 -20.43 -5.42
C TYR A 10 -14.28 -19.45 -5.77
N THR A 11 -13.93 -18.32 -6.39
CA THR A 11 -14.87 -17.27 -6.82
C THR A 11 -16.09 -17.82 -7.58
N PRO A 12 -15.96 -18.80 -8.50
CA PRO A 12 -17.12 -19.36 -9.20
C PRO A 12 -18.14 -20.05 -8.28
N VAL A 13 -17.69 -20.70 -7.21
CA VAL A 13 -18.60 -21.37 -6.25
C VAL A 13 -19.40 -20.34 -5.47
N LYS A 14 -18.77 -19.23 -5.08
CA LYS A 14 -19.44 -18.14 -4.36
C LYS A 14 -20.48 -17.45 -5.23
N SER A 15 -20.12 -17.12 -6.47
CA SER A 15 -21.04 -16.50 -7.43
C SER A 15 -22.22 -17.41 -7.75
N ARG A 16 -21.99 -18.73 -7.87
CA ARG A 16 -23.08 -19.71 -8.05
C ARG A 16 -24.05 -19.73 -6.88
N VAL A 17 -23.56 -19.79 -5.64
CA VAL A 17 -24.43 -19.79 -4.44
C VAL A 17 -25.25 -18.52 -4.39
N LYS A 18 -24.62 -17.36 -4.62
CA LYS A 18 -25.30 -16.06 -4.58
C LYS A 18 -26.33 -15.92 -5.71
N GLY A 19 -25.93 -16.17 -6.96
CA GLY A 19 -26.84 -16.08 -8.10
C GLY A 19 -28.01 -17.06 -8.03
N ALA A 20 -27.79 -18.26 -7.47
CA ALA A 20 -28.89 -19.21 -7.25
C ALA A 20 -29.85 -18.75 -6.14
N ALA A 21 -29.34 -18.18 -5.04
CA ALA A 21 -30.19 -17.58 -4.00
C ALA A 21 -31.00 -16.41 -4.57
N ASP A 22 -30.33 -15.45 -5.23
CA ASP A 22 -30.95 -14.27 -5.84
C ASP A 22 -32.02 -14.66 -6.87
N PHE A 23 -31.76 -15.69 -7.69
CA PHE A 23 -32.70 -16.20 -8.67
C PHE A 23 -33.93 -16.86 -8.03
N LEU A 24 -33.72 -17.69 -7.00
CA LEU A 24 -34.82 -18.37 -6.30
C LEU A 24 -35.70 -17.36 -5.54
N ASP A 25 -35.08 -16.37 -4.90
CA ASP A 25 -35.78 -15.26 -4.25
C ASP A 25 -36.58 -14.44 -5.28
N TRP A 26 -35.97 -14.10 -6.42
CA TRP A 26 -36.65 -13.37 -7.51
C TRP A 26 -37.81 -14.15 -8.12
N LYS A 27 -37.68 -15.47 -8.26
CA LYS A 27 -38.76 -16.36 -8.73
C LYS A 27 -39.81 -16.68 -7.66
N GLY A 28 -39.56 -16.32 -6.40
CA GLY A 28 -40.43 -16.66 -5.27
C GLY A 28 -40.54 -18.17 -5.02
N ILE A 29 -39.52 -18.95 -5.43
CA ILE A 29 -39.51 -20.40 -5.22
C ILE A 29 -39.03 -20.65 -3.78
N PRO A 30 -39.81 -21.32 -2.92
CA PRO A 30 -39.36 -21.64 -1.58
C PRO A 30 -38.20 -22.66 -1.64
N TYR A 31 -37.11 -22.38 -0.94
CA TYR A 31 -35.95 -23.27 -0.84
C TYR A 31 -35.33 -23.22 0.54
N HIS A 32 -34.63 -24.30 0.91
CA HIS A 32 -33.80 -24.30 2.10
C HIS A 32 -32.37 -23.92 1.73
N HIS A 33 -31.84 -22.90 2.40
CA HIS A 33 -30.45 -22.47 2.24
C HIS A 33 -29.46 -23.61 2.52
N THR A 34 -29.83 -24.56 3.40
CA THR A 34 -29.05 -25.76 3.68
C THR A 34 -28.82 -26.62 2.45
N ASP A 35 -29.83 -26.74 1.59
CA ASP A 35 -29.80 -27.61 0.42
C ASP A 35 -29.02 -26.93 -0.70
N LEU A 36 -29.20 -25.61 -0.84
CA LEU A 36 -28.40 -24.77 -1.72
C LEU A 36 -26.90 -24.86 -1.38
N PHE A 37 -26.55 -24.80 -0.09
CA PHE A 37 -25.16 -24.92 0.35
C PHE A 37 -24.62 -26.35 0.14
N ALA A 38 -25.42 -27.38 0.45
CA ALA A 38 -25.04 -28.77 0.26
C ALA A 38 -24.77 -29.10 -1.23
N TYR A 39 -25.64 -28.62 -2.13
CA TYR A 39 -25.48 -28.77 -3.59
C TYR A 39 -24.15 -28.17 -4.08
N ASN A 40 -23.77 -27.01 -3.55
CA ASN A 40 -22.52 -26.33 -3.88
C ASN A 40 -21.32 -26.79 -3.02
N ARG A 41 -21.49 -27.83 -2.18
CA ARG A 41 -20.46 -28.38 -1.28
C ARG A 41 -19.89 -27.36 -0.29
N VAL A 42 -20.72 -26.40 0.13
CA VAL A 42 -20.37 -25.33 1.07
C VAL A 42 -20.90 -25.67 2.47
N SER A 43 -20.09 -25.44 3.52
CA SER A 43 -20.58 -25.57 4.90
C SER A 43 -21.61 -24.49 5.24
N LYS A 44 -22.55 -24.75 6.15
CA LYS A 44 -23.61 -23.76 6.52
C LYS A 44 -23.01 -22.42 6.93
N THR A 45 -22.01 -22.43 7.82
CA THR A 45 -21.33 -21.21 8.29
C THR A 45 -20.73 -20.42 7.14
N ARG A 46 -20.13 -21.10 6.15
CA ARG A 46 -19.51 -20.43 5.01
C ARG A 46 -20.52 -19.98 3.96
N GLY A 47 -21.60 -20.71 3.77
CA GLY A 47 -22.72 -20.33 2.91
C GLY A 47 -23.32 -18.99 3.35
N TRP A 48 -23.61 -18.85 4.65
CA TRP A 48 -24.06 -17.57 5.22
C TRP A 48 -23.03 -16.45 5.08
N ALA A 49 -21.75 -16.74 5.29
CA ALA A 49 -20.69 -15.75 5.07
C ALA A 49 -20.62 -15.30 3.59
N ILE A 50 -20.86 -16.19 2.63
CA ILE A 50 -20.89 -15.84 1.20
C ILE A 50 -22.08 -14.94 0.86
N LEU A 51 -23.26 -15.23 1.40
CA LEU A 51 -24.45 -14.39 1.16
C LEU A 51 -24.34 -13.02 1.83
N LYS A 52 -23.71 -12.94 3.01
CA LYS A 52 -23.47 -11.68 3.73
C LYS A 52 -22.36 -10.81 3.12
N GLU A 53 -21.44 -11.40 2.35
CA GLU A 53 -20.40 -10.66 1.64
C GLU A 53 -21.04 -9.78 0.55
N ASN A 54 -21.11 -8.47 0.78
CA ASN A 54 -21.50 -7.45 -0.19
C ASN A 54 -20.40 -7.28 -1.27
N ASN A 55 -20.12 -8.33 -2.04
CA ASN A 55 -19.23 -8.28 -3.20
C ASN A 55 -19.99 -7.70 -4.41
N GLN A 56 -20.52 -6.48 -4.32
CA GLN A 56 -21.29 -5.89 -5.42
C GLN A 56 -20.43 -5.51 -6.62
N ILE A 57 -19.10 -5.33 -6.48
CA ILE A 57 -18.30 -4.73 -7.56
C ILE A 57 -16.92 -5.36 -7.78
N TYR A 58 -16.29 -6.03 -6.81
CA TYR A 58 -14.85 -6.34 -6.93
C TYR A 58 -14.49 -7.82 -6.76
N ASP A 59 -13.90 -8.39 -7.81
CA ASP A 59 -13.16 -9.65 -7.77
C ASP A 59 -11.96 -9.49 -6.83
N ARG A 60 -11.73 -10.49 -5.99
CA ARG A 60 -10.75 -10.46 -4.88
C ARG A 60 -9.29 -10.50 -5.34
N ARG A 61 -9.04 -10.36 -6.64
CA ARG A 61 -7.71 -10.25 -7.23
C ARG A 61 -7.15 -8.82 -7.18
N HIS A 62 -7.95 -7.83 -6.84
CA HIS A 62 -7.46 -6.47 -6.67
C HIS A 62 -6.91 -6.28 -5.24
N HIS A 63 -5.58 -6.37 -5.12
CA HIS A 63 -4.83 -5.64 -4.10
C HIS A 63 -5.22 -4.17 -4.19
N ASN A 64 -5.42 -3.50 -3.05
CA ASN A 64 -5.96 -2.12 -2.95
C ASN A 64 -7.42 -1.96 -3.41
N ASN A 65 -8.38 -2.29 -2.55
CA ASN A 65 -9.77 -1.85 -2.72
C ASN A 65 -9.90 -0.39 -2.26
N GLU A 66 -10.44 0.50 -3.09
CA GLU A 66 -10.63 1.92 -2.75
C GLU A 66 -11.65 2.12 -1.61
N LEU A 67 -12.61 1.21 -1.46
CA LEU A 67 -13.68 1.30 -0.47
C LEU A 67 -13.39 0.56 0.83
N LEU A 68 -12.49 -0.43 0.81
CA LEU A 68 -12.16 -1.24 1.99
C LEU A 68 -10.65 -1.22 2.24
N PRO A 69 -10.20 -0.76 3.43
CA PRO A 69 -8.79 -0.80 3.77
C PRO A 69 -8.26 -2.24 3.80
N GLU A 70 -7.14 -2.48 3.13
CA GLU A 70 -6.50 -3.80 3.10
C GLU A 70 -5.85 -4.09 4.47
N ASN A 71 -6.48 -4.97 5.25
CA ASN A 71 -6.00 -5.37 6.58
C ASN A 71 -4.99 -6.53 6.54
N ARG A 72 -4.52 -6.92 5.35
CA ARG A 72 -3.59 -8.05 5.20
C ARG A 72 -2.15 -7.57 5.39
N GLY A 73 -1.35 -8.42 6.04
CA GLY A 73 0.09 -8.20 6.23
C GLY A 73 0.45 -7.63 7.60
N ARG A 74 1.75 -7.60 7.86
CA ARG A 74 2.31 -6.99 9.07
C ARG A 74 2.18 -5.47 8.94
N LYS A 75 1.73 -4.80 10.00
CA LYS A 75 1.73 -3.33 10.06
C LYS A 75 3.14 -2.80 9.79
N ALA A 76 3.22 -1.70 9.02
CA ALA A 76 4.48 -1.02 8.78
C ALA A 76 5.13 -0.64 10.11
N ALA A 77 6.47 -0.72 10.16
CA ALA A 77 7.23 -0.35 11.37
C ALA A 77 7.21 1.17 11.61
N LEU A 78 7.07 1.96 10.55
CA LEU A 78 6.96 3.42 10.61
C LEU A 78 5.54 3.86 10.24
N SER A 79 5.00 4.78 11.03
CA SER A 79 3.76 5.48 10.72
C SER A 79 3.98 6.48 9.57
N PRO A 80 2.96 6.79 8.76
CA PRO A 80 3.03 7.90 7.80
C PRO A 80 3.45 9.23 8.45
N LYS A 81 3.07 9.46 9.72
CA LYS A 81 3.47 10.65 10.49
C LYS A 81 4.97 10.70 10.78
N ASP A 82 5.58 9.54 11.03
CA ASP A 82 7.02 9.45 11.30
C ASP A 82 7.81 9.78 10.04
N LEU A 83 7.31 9.35 8.88
CA LEU A 83 7.89 9.68 7.58
C LEU A 83 7.75 11.16 7.25
N GLU A 84 6.61 11.78 7.57
CA GLU A 84 6.42 13.22 7.42
C GLU A 84 7.36 14.02 8.34
N ARG A 85 7.58 13.55 9.57
CA ARG A 85 8.55 14.16 10.49
C ARG A 85 9.98 14.08 9.94
N ALA A 86 10.36 12.93 9.39
CA ALA A 86 11.67 12.76 8.76
C ALA A 86 11.84 13.63 7.51
N ASP A 87 10.80 13.74 6.67
CA ASP A 87 10.78 14.64 5.51
C ASP A 87 10.95 16.11 5.92
N ARG A 88 10.17 16.56 6.91
CA ARG A 88 10.25 17.93 7.44
C ARG A 88 11.63 18.24 8.03
N PHE A 89 12.20 17.32 8.81
CA PHE A 89 13.56 17.47 9.35
C PHE A 89 14.61 17.67 8.24
N LEU A 90 14.54 16.87 7.16
CA LEU A 90 15.45 17.00 6.01
C LEU A 90 15.24 18.30 5.20
N GLN A 91 14.07 18.90 5.28
CA GLN A 91 13.76 20.18 4.65
C GLN A 91 14.23 21.36 5.51
N ASP A 92 13.93 21.36 6.81
CA ASP A 92 14.21 22.45 7.74
C ASP A 92 15.71 22.63 7.98
N PHE A 93 16.40 21.53 8.28
CA PHE A 93 17.85 21.54 8.54
C PHE A 93 18.69 21.42 7.26
N GLY A 94 18.04 21.14 6.13
CA GLY A 94 18.64 21.20 4.80
C GLY A 94 19.94 20.40 4.68
N TRP A 95 21.08 21.09 4.62
CA TRP A 95 22.39 20.48 4.42
C TRP A 95 22.89 19.66 5.62
N SER A 96 22.71 20.14 6.85
CA SER A 96 23.26 19.47 8.04
C SER A 96 22.58 18.12 8.25
N ALA A 97 21.25 18.08 8.20
CA ALA A 97 20.46 16.85 8.29
C ALA A 97 20.74 15.88 7.12
N ARG A 98 21.09 16.39 5.94
CA ARG A 98 21.45 15.55 4.80
C ARG A 98 22.80 14.87 4.95
N SER A 99 23.68 15.39 5.79
CA SER A 99 24.96 14.74 6.03
C SER A 99 24.86 13.53 6.97
N LEU A 100 23.74 13.38 7.69
CA LEU A 100 23.47 12.25 8.58
C LEU A 100 23.27 10.93 7.82
N THR A 101 23.75 9.85 8.44
CA THR A 101 23.43 8.47 8.04
C THR A 101 21.99 8.12 8.40
N TRP A 102 21.44 7.05 7.82
CA TRP A 102 20.09 6.58 8.19
C TRP A 102 19.98 6.19 9.66
N ALA A 103 21.03 5.63 10.25
CA ALA A 103 21.06 5.30 11.68
C ALA A 103 21.00 6.56 12.55
N GLN A 104 21.83 7.57 12.24
CA GLN A 104 21.83 8.85 12.95
C GLN A 104 20.50 9.59 12.78
N LEU A 105 19.90 9.55 11.59
CA LEU A 105 18.59 10.17 11.36
C LEU A 105 17.49 9.46 12.17
N ALA A 106 17.56 8.13 12.32
CA ALA A 106 16.62 7.39 13.16
C ALA A 106 16.78 7.76 14.63
N GLU A 107 18.03 7.89 15.11
CA GLU A 107 18.35 8.29 16.48
C GLU A 107 17.88 9.72 16.81
N GLU A 108 18.17 10.68 15.93
CA GLU A 108 17.74 12.09 16.09
C GLU A 108 16.21 12.26 16.12
N LEU A 109 15.49 11.35 15.46
CA LEU A 109 14.03 11.37 15.39
C LEU A 109 13.36 10.44 16.41
N ASP A 110 14.15 9.78 17.26
CA ASP A 110 13.73 8.77 18.24
C ASP A 110 12.86 7.66 17.60
N LEU A 111 13.30 7.20 16.43
CA LEU A 111 12.67 6.11 15.69
C LEU A 111 13.38 4.81 16.05
N ASP A 112 12.68 3.93 16.79
CA ASP A 112 13.15 2.57 17.13
C ASP A 112 13.08 1.63 15.90
N VAL A 113 13.84 1.96 14.86
CA VAL A 113 13.90 1.21 13.60
C VAL A 113 15.33 1.09 13.10
N SER A 114 15.60 0.01 12.37
CA SER A 114 16.90 -0.13 11.70
C SER A 114 17.05 0.83 10.53
N ASP A 115 18.30 1.15 10.23
CA ASP A 115 18.73 1.95 9.08
C ASP A 115 18.06 1.52 7.76
N ARG A 116 17.99 0.21 7.50
CA ARG A 116 17.39 -0.37 6.29
C ARG A 116 15.87 -0.16 6.23
N VAL A 117 15.19 -0.15 7.37
CA VAL A 117 13.74 0.11 7.43
C VAL A 117 13.48 1.57 7.06
N LEU A 118 14.21 2.50 7.69
CA LEU A 118 14.10 3.93 7.37
C LEU A 118 14.46 4.20 5.90
N GLN A 119 15.53 3.59 5.40
CA GLN A 119 15.94 3.69 3.99
C GLN A 119 14.83 3.26 3.03
N ARG A 120 14.19 2.11 3.28
CA ARG A 120 13.14 1.58 2.41
C ARG A 120 11.92 2.49 2.40
N HIS A 121 11.51 2.95 3.58
CA HIS A 121 10.35 3.82 3.70
C HIS A 121 10.61 5.21 3.11
N MET A 122 11.73 5.86 3.43
CA MET A 122 12.09 7.15 2.82
C MET A 122 12.38 7.03 1.32
N GLY A 123 12.90 5.91 0.86
CA GLY A 123 13.06 5.59 -0.56
C GLY A 123 11.72 5.53 -1.32
N SER A 124 10.63 5.13 -0.66
CA SER A 124 9.28 5.19 -1.23
C SER A 124 8.81 6.64 -1.48
N LEU A 125 9.32 7.60 -0.69
CA LEU A 125 9.16 9.04 -0.91
C LEU A 125 10.19 9.62 -1.90
N HIS A 126 10.90 8.75 -2.62
CA HIS A 126 11.95 9.10 -3.59
C HIS A 126 13.18 9.79 -2.98
N TYR A 127 13.45 9.61 -1.69
CA TYR A 127 14.72 10.02 -1.10
C TYR A 127 15.82 9.00 -1.42
N HIS A 128 16.80 9.44 -2.22
CA HIS A 128 17.96 8.64 -2.59
C HIS A 128 19.26 9.37 -2.28
N LYS A 129 20.33 8.60 -2.01
CA LYS A 129 21.67 9.15 -1.80
C LYS A 129 22.15 9.79 -3.10
N CYS A 130 22.48 11.07 -3.07
CA CYS A 130 23.01 11.78 -4.24
C CYS A 130 24.42 11.28 -4.58
N VAL A 131 24.64 10.91 -5.85
CA VAL A 131 25.95 10.44 -6.35
C VAL A 131 26.97 11.59 -6.41
N ALA A 132 26.55 12.78 -6.88
CA ALA A 132 27.44 13.92 -7.09
C ALA A 132 27.95 14.55 -5.78
N CYS A 133 27.15 14.51 -4.71
CA CYS A 133 27.53 15.16 -3.46
C CYS A 133 28.31 14.23 -2.52
N SER A 134 28.40 12.92 -2.80
CA SER A 134 28.85 11.86 -1.88
C SER A 134 28.14 11.83 -0.50
N LYS A 135 27.26 12.81 -0.24
CA LYS A 135 26.52 13.13 0.97
C LYS A 135 25.11 13.59 0.58
N GLY A 136 24.11 12.85 1.06
CA GLY A 136 22.81 13.40 1.47
C GLY A 136 21.69 13.63 0.47
N TRP A 137 20.74 12.68 0.47
CA TRP A 137 19.30 12.76 0.19
C TRP A 137 18.79 13.90 -0.71
N VAL A 138 18.34 13.54 -1.92
CA VAL A 138 17.59 14.46 -2.79
C VAL A 138 16.33 13.75 -3.26
N SER A 139 15.16 14.36 -3.00
CA SER A 139 13.89 13.90 -3.60
C SER A 139 13.86 14.24 -5.08
N LYS A 140 13.19 13.44 -5.92
CA LYS A 140 13.12 13.70 -7.38
C LYS A 140 12.61 15.12 -7.71
N GLN A 141 11.59 15.58 -6.99
CA GLN A 141 11.05 16.93 -7.16
C GLN A 141 12.08 18.01 -6.80
N LEU A 142 12.84 17.80 -5.73
CA LEU A 142 13.89 18.72 -5.33
C LEU A 142 15.08 18.70 -6.29
N ALA A 143 15.42 17.53 -6.86
CA ALA A 143 16.43 17.42 -7.90
C ALA A 143 16.03 18.24 -9.14
N GLN A 144 14.77 18.13 -9.56
CA GLN A 144 14.24 18.90 -10.68
C GLN A 144 14.25 20.41 -10.38
N LYS A 145 13.81 20.82 -9.19
CA LYS A 145 13.89 22.23 -8.77
C LYS A 145 15.32 22.77 -8.80
N ARG A 146 16.30 21.99 -8.33
CA ARG A 146 17.72 22.36 -8.37
C ARG A 146 18.25 22.48 -9.80
N LYS A 147 17.88 21.55 -10.68
CA LYS A 147 18.23 21.62 -12.11
C LYS A 147 17.69 22.91 -12.74
N ASN A 148 16.39 23.18 -12.56
CA ASN A 148 15.76 24.37 -13.09
C ASN A 148 16.44 25.65 -12.55
N TRP A 149 16.80 25.69 -11.27
CA TRP A 149 17.52 26.82 -10.69
C TRP A 149 18.92 27.02 -11.28
N ALA A 150 19.67 25.94 -11.49
CA ALA A 150 20.97 26.00 -12.13
C ALA A 150 20.88 26.49 -13.58
N GLU A 151 19.88 26.04 -14.34
CA GLU A 151 19.60 26.52 -15.71
C GLU A 151 19.31 28.03 -15.72
N VAL A 152 18.48 28.52 -14.78
CA VAL A 152 18.19 29.95 -14.63
C VAL A 152 19.46 30.75 -14.27
N MET A 153 20.31 30.22 -13.40
CA MET A 153 21.55 30.91 -13.01
C MET A 153 22.57 30.97 -14.14
N LEU A 154 22.71 29.91 -14.94
CA LEU A 154 23.57 29.91 -16.13
C LEU A 154 23.08 30.90 -17.19
N GLN A 155 21.76 31.05 -17.35
CA GLN A 155 21.22 32.08 -18.24
C GLN A 155 21.47 33.50 -17.72
N LYS A 156 21.39 33.69 -16.40
CA LYS A 156 21.54 35.01 -15.77
C LYS A 156 23.01 35.45 -15.65
N TYR A 157 23.91 34.49 -15.46
CA TYR A 157 25.34 34.69 -15.31
C TYR A 157 26.07 33.70 -16.22
N PRO A 158 26.09 33.95 -17.54
CA PRO A 158 26.87 33.13 -18.46
C PRO A 158 28.35 33.24 -18.11
N ASP A 159 29.08 32.14 -18.23
CA ASP A 159 30.53 32.15 -18.05
C ASP A 159 31.16 33.13 -19.04
N PRO A 160 32.16 33.92 -18.63
CA PRO A 160 32.92 34.74 -19.56
C PRO A 160 33.53 33.82 -20.61
N GLU A 161 33.36 34.19 -21.88
CA GLU A 161 33.75 33.38 -23.05
C GLU A 161 35.18 32.82 -22.90
N ASN A 162 35.33 31.50 -23.12
CA ASN A 162 36.64 30.89 -23.40
C ASN A 162 37.14 31.34 -24.78
#